data_AF-A0A0F8VB48-F1
#
_entry.id   AF-A0A0F8VB48-F1
#
_cell.length_a   1.000
_cell.length_b   1.000
_cell.length_c   1.000
_cell.angle_alpha   90.00
_cell.angle_beta   90.00
_cell.angle_gamma   90.00
#
_symmetry.space_group_name_H-M   'P 1'
#
loop_
_entity.id
_entity.type
_entity.pdbx_description
1 polymer ?
#
loop_
_entity_poly.entity_id
_entity_poly.type
_entity_poly.pdbx_seq_one_letter_code
_entity_poly.pdbx_strand_id
1 'polypeptide(L)'
;MITGLAHINLLVPPGTLDQADDFYSQTLGLTSAPVPQSQKGTLLWFDIADSGQQVHVALGTNESQSSRRHPCFKVESLDKLIQLQQRIWEHYEKGGAAAPLEADKPGVRNSGSQGVEYPTRFFARDFAGNRLEFSL
;
A
#
# COMPACT_ATOMS: atom_id res chain seq x y z
N MET A 1 -4.09 6.65 27.69
CA MET A 1 -3.29 7.62 26.90
C MET A 1 -2.84 6.93 25.61
N ILE A 2 -2.91 7.61 24.46
CA ILE A 2 -2.54 7.07 23.13
C ILE A 2 -1.10 7.52 22.82
N THR A 3 -0.24 6.61 22.31
CA THR A 3 1.21 6.86 22.11
C THR A 3 1.65 6.82 20.65
N GLY A 4 0.81 6.34 19.73
CA GLY A 4 1.14 6.26 18.30
C GLY A 4 0.16 5.38 17.53
N LEU A 5 0.41 5.24 16.23
CA LEU A 5 -0.24 4.23 15.40
C LEU A 5 0.46 2.89 15.63
N ALA A 6 -0.30 1.87 16.00
CA ALA A 6 0.21 0.50 16.06
C ALA A 6 0.07 -0.20 14.71
N HIS A 7 -1.09 -0.06 14.07
CA HIS A 7 -1.35 -0.61 12.75
C HIS A 7 -2.46 0.17 12.05
N ILE A 8 -2.54 -0.04 10.75
CA ILE A 8 -3.74 0.23 9.95
C ILE A 8 -4.34 -1.12 9.52
N ASN A 9 -5.62 -1.12 9.14
CA ASN A 9 -6.26 -2.28 8.54
C ASN A 9 -6.87 -1.91 7.18
N LEU A 10 -6.50 -2.64 6.14
CA LEU A 10 -7.01 -2.51 4.78
C LEU A 10 -7.81 -3.76 4.42
N LEU A 11 -8.82 -3.59 3.56
CA LEU A 11 -9.66 -4.69 3.12
C LEU A 11 -9.28 -5.12 1.71
N VAL A 12 -9.29 -6.42 1.45
CA VAL A 12 -9.19 -7.01 0.12
C VAL A 12 -10.31 -8.03 -0.09
N PRO A 13 -10.76 -8.31 -1.33
CA PRO A 13 -11.85 -9.24 -1.58
C PRO A 13 -11.60 -10.64 -1.00
N PRO A 14 -12.66 -11.38 -0.62
CA PRO A 14 -12.54 -12.78 -0.22
C PRO A 14 -11.81 -13.63 -1.26
N GLY A 15 -10.89 -14.50 -0.80
CA GLY A 15 -10.13 -15.39 -1.69
C GLY A 15 -8.92 -14.74 -2.36
N THR A 16 -8.54 -13.51 -1.97
CA THR A 16 -7.42 -12.80 -2.60
C THR A 16 -6.21 -12.54 -1.69
N LEU A 17 -5.95 -13.41 -0.71
CA LEU A 17 -4.78 -13.25 0.16
C LEU A 17 -3.46 -13.43 -0.62
N ASP A 18 -3.41 -14.30 -1.62
CA ASP A 18 -2.20 -14.48 -2.44
C ASP A 18 -1.88 -13.22 -3.26
N GLN A 19 -2.90 -12.53 -3.79
CA GLN A 19 -2.74 -11.24 -4.46
C GLN A 19 -2.31 -10.15 -3.47
N ALA A 20 -2.78 -10.21 -2.23
CA ALA A 20 -2.32 -9.31 -1.18
C ALA A 20 -0.85 -9.56 -0.84
N ASP A 21 -0.38 -10.80 -0.73
CA ASP A 21 1.03 -11.09 -0.50
C ASP A 21 1.91 -10.61 -1.67
N ASP A 22 1.50 -10.87 -2.91
CA ASP A 22 2.21 -10.41 -4.11
C ASP A 22 2.30 -8.87 -4.17
N PHE A 23 1.19 -8.17 -3.92
CA PHE A 23 1.20 -6.71 -3.92
C PHE A 23 1.96 -6.13 -2.72
N TYR A 24 1.57 -6.45 -1.49
CA TYR A 24 2.12 -5.79 -0.29
C TYR A 24 3.53 -6.25 0.05
N SER A 25 3.90 -7.51 -0.20
CA SER A 25 5.27 -7.98 0.04
C SER A 25 6.16 -7.77 -1.19
N GLN A 26 5.79 -8.30 -2.36
CA GLN A 26 6.71 -8.28 -3.51
C GLN A 26 6.77 -6.90 -4.17
N THR A 27 5.63 -6.22 -4.31
CA THR A 27 5.58 -4.90 -4.95
C THR A 27 5.97 -3.78 -3.98
N LEU A 28 5.33 -3.69 -2.81
CA LEU A 28 5.65 -2.62 -1.87
C LEU A 28 6.93 -2.89 -1.04
N GLY A 29 7.38 -4.15 -0.97
CA GLY A 29 8.57 -4.51 -0.20
C GLY A 29 8.32 -4.61 1.30
N LEU A 30 7.07 -4.76 1.76
CA LEU A 30 6.79 -4.96 3.17
C LEU A 30 7.14 -6.39 3.63
N THR A 31 7.54 -6.53 4.88
CA THR A 31 7.96 -7.81 5.44
C THR A 31 6.74 -8.55 5.99
N SER A 32 6.46 -9.76 5.50
CA SER A 32 5.38 -10.58 6.04
C SER A 32 5.65 -10.94 7.50
N ALA A 33 4.63 -10.75 8.35
CA ALA A 33 4.68 -10.99 9.78
C ALA A 33 3.75 -12.17 10.15
N PRO A 34 4.10 -12.96 11.18
CA PRO A 34 3.26 -14.07 11.61
C PRO A 34 1.93 -13.57 12.19
N VAL A 35 0.84 -14.17 11.75
CA VAL A 35 -0.49 -13.99 12.35
C VAL A 35 -0.74 -15.01 13.47
N PRO A 36 -1.68 -14.75 14.40
CA PRO A 36 -2.13 -15.75 15.36
C PRO A 36 -2.54 -17.06 14.66
N GLN A 37 -2.23 -18.21 15.27
CA GLN A 37 -2.47 -19.53 14.66
C GLN A 37 -3.94 -19.73 14.25
N SER A 38 -4.89 -19.18 15.00
CA SER A 38 -6.34 -19.24 14.73
C SER A 38 -6.80 -18.35 13.57
N GLN A 39 -5.95 -17.45 13.07
CA GLN A 39 -6.24 -16.49 12.00
C GLN A 39 -5.46 -16.78 10.71
N LYS A 40 -4.72 -17.90 10.67
CA LYS A 40 -4.03 -18.31 9.45
C LYS A 40 -5.03 -18.52 8.31
N GLY A 41 -4.72 -17.93 7.16
CA GLY A 41 -5.57 -18.00 5.96
C GLY A 41 -6.79 -17.08 5.98
N THR A 42 -6.97 -16.24 7.01
CA THR A 42 -8.09 -15.28 7.07
C THR A 42 -7.64 -13.81 6.96
N LEU A 43 -6.36 -13.54 7.19
CA LEU A 43 -5.74 -12.22 7.07
C LEU A 43 -4.21 -12.34 6.94
N LEU A 44 -3.56 -11.24 6.57
CA LEU A 44 -2.11 -11.09 6.50
C LEU A 44 -1.66 -9.88 7.32
N TRP A 45 -0.50 -9.98 7.96
CA TRP A 45 0.17 -8.87 8.62
C TRP A 45 1.49 -8.59 7.91
N PHE A 46 1.81 -7.31 7.76
CA PHE A 46 3.09 -6.87 7.20
C PHE A 46 3.72 -5.82 8.11
N ASP A 47 4.99 -5.99 8.44
CA ASP A 47 5.78 -5.02 9.20
C ASP A 47 6.24 -3.88 8.29
N ILE A 48 6.14 -2.65 8.80
CA ILE A 48 6.70 -1.45 8.16
C ILE A 48 8.13 -1.29 8.67
N ALA A 49 9.08 -1.91 7.97
CA ALA A 49 10.49 -1.95 8.36
C ALA A 49 10.64 -2.36 9.85
N ASP A 50 11.53 -1.71 10.59
CA ASP A 50 11.78 -1.90 12.02
C ASP A 50 11.00 -0.91 12.91
N SER A 51 10.02 -0.21 12.36
CA SER A 51 9.28 0.85 13.06
C SER A 51 8.35 0.36 14.18
N GLY A 52 8.04 -0.95 14.20
CA GLY A 52 7.03 -1.54 15.06
C GLY A 52 5.58 -1.27 14.62
N GLN A 53 5.37 -0.56 13.50
CA GLN A 53 4.06 -0.35 12.90
C GLN A 53 3.74 -1.41 11.85
N GLN A 54 2.47 -1.72 11.67
CA GLN A 54 2.04 -2.80 10.76
C GLN A 54 0.92 -2.38 9.80
N VAL A 55 0.87 -3.06 8.66
CA VAL A 55 -0.30 -3.10 7.76
C VAL A 55 -0.99 -4.44 7.96
N HIS A 56 -2.23 -4.41 8.42
CA HIS A 56 -3.09 -5.59 8.46
C HIS A 56 -3.94 -5.60 7.19
N VAL A 57 -4.01 -6.74 6.52
CA VAL A 57 -4.86 -6.97 5.35
C VAL A 57 -5.88 -8.02 5.71
N ALA A 58 -7.14 -7.61 5.83
CA ALA A 58 -8.26 -8.48 6.16
C ALA A 58 -9.16 -8.70 4.94
N LEU A 59 -9.87 -9.83 4.93
CA LEU A 59 -10.87 -10.11 3.89
C LEU A 59 -12.14 -9.28 4.12
N GLY A 60 -12.65 -8.63 3.07
CA GLY A 60 -13.88 -7.87 3.13
C GLY A 60 -14.23 -7.17 1.82
N THR A 61 -15.37 -6.48 1.79
CA THR A 61 -15.75 -5.61 0.69
C THR A 61 -15.15 -4.23 0.87
N ASN A 62 -14.41 -3.78 -0.12
CA ASN A 62 -13.91 -2.41 -0.14
C ASN A 62 -15.01 -1.42 -0.53
N GLU A 63 -14.82 -0.19 -0.05
CA GLU A 63 -15.71 0.92 -0.36
C GLU A 63 -15.50 1.40 -1.80
N SER A 64 -16.32 2.37 -2.24
CA SER A 64 -16.21 2.94 -3.59
C SER A 64 -14.76 3.26 -3.98
N GLN A 65 -14.37 2.88 -5.20
CA GLN A 65 -13.06 3.20 -5.78
C GLN A 65 -12.80 4.71 -5.88
N SER A 66 -13.82 5.56 -5.70
CA SER A 66 -13.65 7.01 -5.60
C SER A 66 -13.20 7.51 -4.23
N SER A 67 -13.07 6.63 -3.22
CA SER A 67 -12.67 7.04 -1.87
C SER A 67 -11.30 7.69 -1.88
N ARG A 68 -11.18 8.80 -1.13
CA ARG A 68 -9.93 9.54 -0.92
C ARG A 68 -9.23 9.15 0.38
N ARG A 69 -9.84 8.29 1.23
CA ARG A 69 -9.23 7.80 2.48
C ARG A 69 -8.00 6.94 2.14
N HIS A 70 -6.90 7.15 2.84
CA HIS A 70 -5.66 6.41 2.62
C HIS A 70 -4.75 6.48 3.84
N PRO A 71 -3.90 5.48 4.06
CA PRO A 71 -2.65 5.67 4.78
C PRO A 71 -1.63 6.41 3.90
N CYS A 72 -0.76 7.19 4.53
CA CYS A 72 0.42 7.76 3.89
C CYS A 72 1.66 7.11 4.50
N PHE A 73 2.45 6.42 3.68
CA PHE A 73 3.68 5.76 4.10
C PHE A 73 4.87 6.70 3.91
N LYS A 74 5.67 6.83 4.96
CA LYS A 74 6.93 7.55 4.90
C LYS A 74 7.99 6.69 4.22
N VAL A 75 8.71 7.28 3.27
CA VAL A 75 9.81 6.64 2.53
C VAL A 75 11.13 7.35 2.88
N GLU A 76 12.18 6.58 3.06
CA GLU A 76 13.44 7.05 3.67
C GLU A 76 14.16 8.16 2.90
N SER A 77 13.98 8.24 1.58
CA SER A 77 14.67 9.21 0.73
C SER A 77 13.96 9.39 -0.62
N LEU A 78 14.32 10.45 -1.33
CA LEU A 78 13.80 10.73 -2.67
C LEU A 78 14.12 9.60 -3.66
N ASP A 79 15.35 9.09 -3.65
CA ASP A 79 15.76 8.00 -4.55
C ASP A 79 14.91 6.75 -4.32
N LYS A 80 14.60 6.45 -3.06
CA LYS A 80 13.79 5.30 -2.67
C LYS A 80 12.32 5.49 -2.98
N LEU A 81 11.82 6.73 -2.86
CA LEU A 81 10.48 7.10 -3.29
C LEU A 81 10.32 6.91 -4.80
N ILE A 82 11.29 7.33 -5.60
CA ILE A 82 11.30 7.13 -7.07
C ILE A 82 11.41 5.65 -7.43
N GLN A 83 12.30 4.89 -6.77
CA GLN A 83 12.43 3.44 -6.99
C GLN A 83 11.12 2.70 -6.67
N LEU A 84 10.45 3.06 -5.58
CA LEU A 84 9.17 2.48 -5.20
C LEU A 84 8.09 2.83 -6.23
N GLN A 85 8.02 4.09 -6.66
CA GLN A 85 7.09 4.53 -7.70
C GLN A 85 7.29 3.74 -9.00
N GLN A 86 8.55 3.58 -9.44
CA GLN A 86 8.90 2.82 -10.64
C GLN A 86 8.44 1.36 -10.53
N ARG A 87 8.69 0.71 -9.38
CA ARG A 87 8.29 -0.69 -9.17
C ARG A 87 6.78 -0.90 -9.20
N ILE A 88 6.02 0.01 -8.57
CA ILE A 88 4.55 -0.03 -8.59
C ILE A 88 4.03 0.21 -10.01
N TRP A 89 4.63 1.15 -10.76
CA TRP A 89 4.29 1.43 -12.14
C TRP A 89 4.59 0.25 -13.08
N GLU A 90 5.72 -0.43 -12.90
CA GLU A 90 6.06 -1.63 -13.67
C GLU A 90 5.08 -2.78 -13.41
N HIS A 91 4.65 -2.97 -12.15
CA HIS A 91 3.61 -3.94 -11.83
C HIS A 91 2.27 -3.55 -12.47
N TYR A 92 1.92 -2.27 -12.45
CA TYR A 92 0.74 -1.74 -13.16
C TYR A 92 0.78 -2.09 -14.66
N GLU A 93 1.88 -1.78 -15.36
CA GLU A 93 2.03 -2.04 -16.80
C GLU A 93 2.06 -3.53 -17.15
N LYS A 94 2.68 -4.34 -16.29
CA LYS A 94 2.70 -5.80 -16.44
C LYS A 94 1.29 -6.41 -16.33
N GLY A 95 0.42 -5.82 -15.52
CA GLY A 95 -0.92 -6.33 -15.23
C GLY A 95 -0.90 -7.64 -14.44
N GLY A 96 -2.06 -8.30 -14.36
CA GLY A 96 -2.27 -9.51 -13.56
C GLY A 96 -3.28 -9.31 -12.44
N ALA A 97 -3.60 -10.37 -11.72
CA ALA A 97 -4.66 -10.34 -10.70
C ALA A 97 -4.31 -9.51 -9.46
N ALA A 98 -3.01 -9.31 -9.19
CA ALA A 98 -2.51 -8.50 -8.08
C ALA A 98 -2.02 -7.10 -8.51
N ALA A 99 -2.12 -6.78 -9.80
CA ALA A 99 -1.66 -5.49 -10.29
C ALA A 99 -2.49 -4.35 -9.70
N PRO A 100 -1.85 -3.22 -9.33
CA PRO A 100 -2.58 -2.05 -8.86
C PRO A 100 -3.60 -1.58 -9.91
N LEU A 101 -4.74 -1.04 -9.46
CA LEU A 101 -5.75 -0.49 -10.37
C LEU A 101 -5.36 0.90 -10.89
N GLU A 102 -4.59 1.65 -10.09
CA GLU A 102 -4.08 2.97 -10.44
C GLU A 102 -2.63 3.09 -9.93
N ALA A 103 -1.74 3.68 -10.73
CA ALA A 103 -0.38 3.99 -10.32
C ALA A 103 0.05 5.32 -10.95
N ASP A 104 0.54 6.26 -10.13
CA ASP A 104 1.11 7.50 -10.65
C ASP A 104 2.42 7.21 -11.41
N LYS A 105 2.45 7.57 -12.70
CA LYS A 105 3.60 7.33 -13.57
C LYS A 105 4.84 8.13 -13.13
N PRO A 106 6.04 7.51 -13.02
CA PRO A 106 7.29 8.19 -12.75
C PRO A 106 7.60 9.30 -13.76
N GLY A 107 8.14 10.43 -13.26
CA GLY A 107 8.50 11.59 -14.09
C GLY A 107 7.32 12.41 -14.62
N VAL A 108 6.08 12.02 -14.30
CA VAL A 108 4.85 12.77 -14.65
C VAL A 108 4.25 13.37 -13.38
N ARG A 109 3.41 14.39 -13.54
CA ARG A 109 2.64 14.98 -12.43
C ARG A 109 1.77 13.91 -11.75
N ASN A 110 1.90 13.80 -10.42
CA ASN A 110 1.12 12.88 -9.59
C ASN A 110 -0.37 13.24 -9.52
N SER A 111 -1.22 12.30 -9.10
CA SER A 111 -2.68 12.46 -9.00
C SER A 111 -3.17 13.21 -7.75
N GLY A 112 -2.25 13.71 -6.92
CA GLY A 112 -2.58 14.45 -5.70
C GLY A 112 -2.96 15.92 -5.93
N SER A 113 -3.47 16.57 -4.88
CA SER A 113 -3.54 18.04 -4.84
C SER A 113 -2.15 18.66 -4.90
N GLN A 114 -2.06 19.84 -5.50
CA GLN A 114 -0.82 20.48 -5.94
C GLN A 114 -0.66 21.85 -5.28
N GLY A 115 0.58 22.27 -5.02
CA GLY A 115 0.90 23.46 -4.25
C GLY A 115 2.29 23.38 -3.62
N VAL A 116 2.91 24.53 -3.38
CA VAL A 116 4.28 24.65 -2.83
C VAL A 116 4.44 24.04 -1.44
N GLU A 117 3.34 23.88 -0.70
CA GLU A 117 3.34 23.32 0.66
C GLU A 117 3.24 21.78 0.68
N TYR A 118 2.96 21.14 -0.46
CA TYR A 118 2.85 19.68 -0.49
C TYR A 118 4.22 19.02 -0.61
N PRO A 119 4.46 17.93 0.13
CA PRO A 119 5.71 17.19 0.04
C PRO A 119 5.83 16.48 -1.31
N THR A 120 7.05 16.05 -1.65
CA THR A 120 7.26 15.12 -2.76
C THR A 120 6.58 13.80 -2.43
N ARG A 121 5.59 13.43 -3.22
CA ARG A 121 4.74 12.26 -3.00
C ARG A 121 4.17 11.69 -4.30
N PHE A 122 3.65 10.48 -4.22
CA PHE A 122 2.82 9.89 -5.27
C PHE A 122 1.72 9.00 -4.67
N PHE A 123 0.75 8.63 -5.48
CA PHE A 123 -0.35 7.75 -5.10
C PHE A 123 -0.39 6.49 -5.97
N ALA A 124 -0.96 5.45 -5.39
CA ALA A 124 -1.40 4.26 -6.10
C ALA A 124 -2.73 3.77 -5.52
N ARG A 125 -3.45 2.94 -6.26
CA ARG A 125 -4.50 2.07 -5.72
C ARG A 125 -4.09 0.63 -5.88
N ASP A 126 -4.14 -0.12 -4.80
CA ASP A 126 -3.91 -1.56 -4.87
C ASP A 126 -4.97 -2.24 -5.75
N PHE A 127 -4.79 -3.55 -5.98
CA PHE A 127 -5.70 -4.35 -6.80
C PHE A 127 -7.14 -4.40 -6.24
N ALA A 128 -7.33 -4.07 -4.96
CA ALA A 128 -8.61 -4.03 -4.27
C ALA A 128 -9.24 -2.62 -4.23
N GLY A 129 -8.57 -1.60 -4.77
CA GLY A 129 -9.05 -0.21 -4.81
C GLY A 129 -8.67 0.66 -3.60
N ASN A 130 -7.89 0.14 -2.64
CA ASN A 130 -7.39 0.92 -1.51
C ASN A 130 -6.41 1.99 -2.03
N ARG A 131 -6.70 3.26 -1.75
CA ARG A 131 -5.77 4.34 -2.06
C ARG A 131 -4.62 4.33 -1.07
N LEU A 132 -3.40 4.44 -1.58
CA LEU A 132 -2.16 4.52 -0.80
C LEU A 132 -1.40 5.79 -1.22
N GLU A 133 -0.86 6.53 -0.26
CA GLU A 133 0.05 7.65 -0.49
C GLU A 133 1.46 7.29 -0.02
N PHE A 134 2.48 7.77 -0.73
CA PHE A 134 3.88 7.61 -0.36
C PHE A 134 4.56 8.98 -0.39
N SER A 135 5.25 9.35 0.68
CA SER A 135 5.90 10.66 0.85
C SER A 135 7.24 10.53 1.57
N LEU A 136 8.06 11.59 1.50
CA LEU A 136 9.25 11.78 2.36
C LEU A 136 8.87 12.09 3.82
#